data_AF-A0A933FVA0-F1
#
_entry.id   AF-A0A933FVA0-F1
#
_cell.length_a   1.000
_cell.length_b   1.000
_cell.length_c   1.000
_cell.angle_alpha   90.00
_cell.angle_beta   90.00
_cell.angle_gamma   90.00
#
_symmetry.space_group_name_H-M   'P 1'
#
loop_
_entity.id
_entity.type
_entity.pdbx_description
1 polymer ?
#
loop_
_entity_poly.entity_id
_entity_poly.type
_entity_poly.pdbx_seq_one_letter_code
_entity_poly.pdbx_strand_id
1 'polypeptide(L)'
;DEYQDTNRVQYRLIKELSKLRQNICVVGDDAQSIYSFRGADIRNILEFEKDYPNCRVFRLEQNYRSTKTILDAAHSIIRNNTNQIPKKLWTENREGEPVVLTVCEDDREEGFRIVARVEAESRKNKLDLKDFAVLYRTNAQSRSLEDALRRSGIPYNIVGGVEFYKRREIKDVLAYLRLVVNPRDEESLLRIINGPSRSIGDTTIRKLRRLAKELSQSLFDALDSAEVMNLLPSRTANAVRRFHGLITKYIRLKSEVSASELARALVDEIGILNEFKSENTQESLARRENVQELLSALSEFSDLHSGAGLEDFLAEVSLVSDVDTADFGRNAVTLMTLHAAKGLEFPVIFITGLEEGLFPLSNSSMETEDMEEERRLFYVGMTRAMSRLYLSYALSRYRFGQLSYSVKSRFLDELDMDLVTVEAGTSRRRATPYRRSSSNKGVEGSQSVFTLRGQTDRDLQQYFSDPAPKYEDESQDMFTGRVGARVVHEAFGHGRIIALDGEGENARAIVDFESVGRKHLLLKFAHLRAG
;
A
#
# COMPACT_ATOMS: atom_id res chain seq x y z
N ASP A 1 18.98 2.70 27.82
CA ASP A 1 18.99 3.12 26.41
C ASP A 1 17.56 3.09 25.88
N GLU A 2 17.29 3.77 24.77
CA GLU A 2 15.96 3.90 24.13
C GLU A 2 14.84 4.26 25.13
N TYR A 3 15.15 5.15 26.07
CA TYR A 3 14.26 5.44 27.21
C TYR A 3 12.92 6.07 26.81
N GLN A 4 12.86 6.72 25.65
CA GLN A 4 11.64 7.29 25.08
C GLN A 4 10.58 6.24 24.73
N ASP A 5 10.98 4.99 24.47
CA ASP A 5 10.05 3.90 24.12
C ASP A 5 9.55 3.11 25.34
N THR A 6 9.88 3.57 26.55
CA THR A 6 9.51 2.84 27.76
C THR A 6 8.02 2.98 28.07
N ASN A 7 7.38 1.86 28.43
CA ASN A 7 6.00 1.86 28.90
C ASN A 7 5.91 2.14 30.40
N ARG A 8 4.70 2.40 30.91
CA ARG A 8 4.47 2.74 32.31
C ARG A 8 4.95 1.68 33.31
N VAL A 9 4.91 0.40 32.93
CA VAL A 9 5.36 -0.72 33.78
C VAL A 9 6.89 -0.73 33.88
N GLN A 10 7.58 -0.60 32.74
CA GLN A 10 9.04 -0.51 32.68
C GLN A 10 9.55 0.71 33.46
N TYR A 11 8.92 1.87 33.28
CA TYR A 11 9.24 3.07 34.05
C TYR A 11 9.12 2.84 35.57
N ARG A 12 8.01 2.26 36.05
CA ARG A 12 7.81 1.98 37.48
C ARG A 12 8.84 1.00 38.03
N LEU A 13 9.17 -0.03 37.26
CA LEU A 13 10.20 -1.00 37.63
C LEU A 13 11.57 -0.32 37.81
N ILE A 14 11.98 0.49 36.84
CA ILE A 14 13.23 1.25 36.87
C ILE A 14 13.26 2.22 38.07
N LYS A 15 12.13 2.87 38.37
CA LYS A 15 11.99 3.79 39.51
C LYS A 15 12.17 3.07 40.85
N GLU A 16 11.58 1.89 41.02
CA GLU A 16 11.76 1.12 42.26
C GLU A 16 13.19 0.56 42.40
N LEU A 17 13.82 0.12 41.31
CA LEU A 17 15.21 -0.36 41.33
C LEU A 17 16.22 0.75 41.69
N SER A 18 15.96 1.99 41.25
CA SER A 18 16.87 3.13 41.47
C SER A 18 16.57 3.92 42.75
N LYS A 19 15.48 3.61 43.47
CA LYS A 19 14.98 4.37 44.63
C LYS A 19 16.00 4.61 45.75
N LEU A 20 16.87 3.64 46.03
CA LEU A 20 17.75 3.68 47.21
C LEU A 20 19.07 4.44 46.97
N ARG A 21 19.65 4.30 45.76
CA ARG A 21 20.95 4.91 45.42
C ARG A 21 20.86 6.03 44.39
N GLN A 22 19.76 6.11 43.64
CA GLN A 22 19.53 7.04 42.52
C GLN A 22 20.66 7.08 41.47
N ASN A 23 21.46 6.00 41.38
CA ASN A 23 22.48 5.83 40.37
C ASN A 23 21.84 5.28 39.09
N ILE A 24 21.21 6.18 38.32
CA ILE A 24 20.53 5.85 37.08
C ILE A 24 21.10 6.71 35.95
N CYS A 25 21.40 6.07 34.82
CA CYS A 25 21.76 6.73 33.57
C CYS A 25 20.79 6.27 32.49
N VAL A 26 20.00 7.19 31.96
CA VAL A 26 19.10 6.95 30.83
C VAL A 26 19.63 7.67 29.60
N VAL A 27 19.39 7.06 28.44
CA VAL A 27 19.73 7.61 27.13
C VAL A 27 18.50 7.41 26.26
N GLY A 28 18.16 8.43 25.47
CA GLY A 28 17.02 8.40 24.58
C GLY A 28 16.88 9.70 23.79
N ASP A 29 16.02 9.67 22.78
CA ASP A 29 15.70 10.81 21.93
C ASP A 29 14.17 10.88 21.76
N ASP A 30 13.54 11.94 22.26
CA ASP A 30 12.10 12.18 22.16
C ASP A 30 11.61 12.23 20.71
N ALA A 31 12.45 12.68 19.76
CA ALA A 31 12.12 12.71 18.33
C ALA A 31 12.10 11.32 17.69
N GLN A 32 12.57 10.29 18.39
CA GLN A 32 12.61 8.89 17.93
C GLN A 32 11.66 7.97 18.71
N SER A 33 10.67 8.54 19.41
CA SER A 33 9.60 7.79 20.08
C SER A 33 8.51 7.40 19.08
N ILE A 34 8.49 6.14 18.66
CA ILE A 34 7.61 5.62 17.58
C ILE A 34 6.88 4.32 17.95
N TYR A 35 6.80 3.99 19.24
CA TYR A 35 6.11 2.79 19.73
C TYR A 35 4.96 3.12 20.70
N SER A 36 4.27 4.25 20.51
CA SER A 36 3.14 4.60 21.40
C SER A 36 2.04 3.53 21.34
N PHE A 37 1.85 2.92 20.17
CA PHE A 37 0.91 1.81 19.94
C PHE A 37 1.22 0.56 20.79
N ARG A 38 2.45 0.42 21.31
CA ARG A 38 2.84 -0.64 22.27
C ARG A 38 2.79 -0.18 23.72
N GLY A 39 2.24 1.01 23.97
CA GLY A 39 2.11 1.63 25.29
C GLY A 39 3.35 2.41 25.74
N ALA A 40 4.24 2.79 24.82
CA ALA A 40 5.34 3.70 25.15
C ALA A 40 4.80 5.08 25.54
N ASP A 41 5.39 5.69 26.58
CA ASP A 41 4.97 6.99 27.08
C ASP A 41 6.14 7.98 27.00
N ILE A 42 6.08 8.89 26.02
CA ILE A 42 7.11 9.91 25.78
C ILE A 42 7.29 10.83 27.01
N ARG A 43 6.28 10.96 27.88
CA ARG A 43 6.40 11.75 29.11
C ARG A 43 7.46 11.19 30.04
N ASN A 44 7.77 9.88 29.97
CA ASN A 44 8.80 9.28 30.81
C ASN A 44 10.17 9.96 30.61
N ILE A 45 10.53 10.31 29.38
CA ILE A 45 11.79 11.01 29.09
C ILE A 45 11.67 12.53 29.32
N LEU A 46 10.53 13.14 28.95
CA LEU A 46 10.30 14.59 29.12
C LEU A 46 10.24 15.02 30.59
N GLU A 47 9.73 14.15 31.47
CA GLU A 47 9.54 14.43 32.89
C GLU A 47 10.66 13.85 33.77
N PHE A 48 11.72 13.30 33.18
CA PHE A 48 12.81 12.68 33.92
C PHE A 48 13.47 13.65 34.92
N GLU A 49 13.65 14.92 34.53
CA GLU A 49 14.19 15.97 35.41
C GLU A 49 13.28 16.26 36.61
N LYS A 50 11.96 16.08 36.47
CA LYS A 50 11.00 16.23 37.58
C LYS A 50 11.11 15.08 38.58
N ASP A 51 11.36 13.87 38.08
CA ASP A 51 11.51 12.66 38.91
C ASP A 51 12.86 12.57 39.62
N TYR A 52 13.93 13.07 38.98
CA TYR A 52 15.29 13.09 39.50
C TYR A 52 15.86 14.51 39.47
N PRO A 53 15.52 15.38 40.44
CA PRO A 53 15.94 16.79 40.44
C PRO A 53 17.45 17.03 40.43
N ASN A 54 18.24 16.05 40.89
CA ASN A 54 19.70 16.11 40.94
C ASN A 54 20.38 15.50 39.70
N CYS A 55 19.62 15.15 38.66
CA CYS A 55 20.20 14.55 37.46
C CYS A 55 21.08 15.55 36.70
N ARG A 56 22.08 15.02 35.97
CA ARG A 56 22.90 15.80 35.05
C ARG A 56 22.46 15.50 33.64
N VAL A 57 22.16 16.54 32.87
CA VAL A 57 21.71 16.43 31.48
C VAL A 57 22.89 16.69 30.55
N PHE A 58 23.18 15.73 29.68
CA PHE A 58 24.19 15.83 28.64
C PHE A 58 23.49 15.80 27.29
N ARG A 59 23.66 16.84 26.47
CA ARG A 59 23.06 16.93 25.13
C ARG A 59 24.10 16.57 24.07
N LEU A 60 23.78 15.57 23.26
CA LEU A 60 24.61 15.14 22.13
C LEU A 60 23.99 15.71 20.85
N GLU A 61 24.47 16.88 20.41
CA GLU A 61 23.87 17.62 19.28
C GLU A 61 24.61 17.37 17.95
N GLN A 62 25.79 16.76 18.00
CA GLN A 62 26.56 16.44 16.80
C GLN A 62 26.10 15.10 16.20
N ASN A 63 25.61 15.14 14.96
CA ASN A 63 25.30 13.96 14.16
C ASN A 63 26.51 13.56 13.31
N TYR A 64 26.93 12.30 13.42
CA TYR A 64 28.06 11.75 12.67
C TYR A 64 27.64 10.89 11.47
N ARG A 65 26.33 10.66 11.27
CA ARG A 65 25.80 9.73 10.26
C ARG A 65 25.49 10.40 8.93
N SER A 66 24.67 11.44 8.97
CA SER A 66 24.00 12.02 7.80
C SER A 66 24.75 13.24 7.27
N THR A 67 24.55 13.58 6.01
CA THR A 67 25.00 14.86 5.43
C THR A 67 24.15 16.03 5.94
N LYS A 68 24.64 17.27 5.79
CA LYS A 68 23.94 18.47 6.27
C LYS A 68 22.57 18.61 5.64
N THR A 69 22.46 18.44 4.32
CA THR A 69 21.20 18.56 3.58
C THR A 69 20.12 17.60 4.09
N ILE A 70 20.47 16.34 4.40
CA ILE A 70 19.52 15.35 4.93
C ILE A 70 19.11 15.74 6.35
N LEU A 71 20.06 16.17 7.18
CA LEU A 71 19.79 16.55 8.56
C LEU A 71 18.91 17.80 8.66
N ASP A 72 19.16 18.81 7.83
CA ASP A 72 18.36 20.04 7.75
C ASP A 72 16.96 19.75 7.22
N ALA A 73 16.83 18.90 6.19
CA ALA A 73 15.52 18.45 5.69
C ALA A 73 14.73 17.66 6.76
N ALA A 74 15.38 16.77 7.51
CA ALA A 74 14.74 16.07 8.61
C ALA A 74 14.32 17.04 9.74
N HIS A 75 15.14 18.04 10.02
CA HIS A 75 14.83 19.07 11.01
C HIS A 75 13.61 19.92 10.63
N SER A 76 13.38 20.18 9.34
CA SER A 76 12.22 20.96 8.87
C SER A 76 10.89 20.26 9.13
N ILE A 77 10.88 18.93 9.21
CA ILE A 77 9.73 18.11 9.61
C ILE A 77 9.52 18.16 11.12
N ILE A 78 10.55 17.79 11.89
CA ILE A 78 10.38 17.58 13.33
C ILE A 78 10.09 18.87 14.10
N ARG A 79 10.52 20.03 13.59
CA ARG A 79 10.22 21.34 14.20
C ARG A 79 8.71 21.64 14.29
N ASN A 80 7.88 20.96 13.50
CA ASN A 80 6.43 21.16 13.51
C ASN A 80 5.73 20.42 14.67
N ASN A 81 6.45 19.55 15.39
CA ASN A 81 5.94 18.95 16.62
C ASN A 81 5.99 19.95 17.78
N THR A 82 4.93 19.96 18.59
CA THR A 82 4.79 20.85 19.75
C THR A 82 5.36 20.24 21.02
N ASN A 83 5.14 18.93 21.26
CA ASN A 83 5.62 18.23 22.45
C ASN A 83 7.00 17.60 22.21
N GLN A 84 8.04 18.44 22.24
CA GLN A 84 9.43 17.99 22.05
C GLN A 84 10.43 18.79 22.89
N ILE A 85 11.60 18.19 23.13
CA ILE A 85 12.74 18.91 23.71
C ILE A 85 13.39 19.72 22.58
N PRO A 86 13.41 21.06 22.65
CA PRO A 86 14.00 21.87 21.58
C PRO A 86 15.49 21.56 21.42
N LYS A 87 15.84 21.03 20.26
CA LYS A 87 17.22 20.71 19.89
C LYS A 87 17.40 20.87 18.39
N LYS A 88 18.57 21.34 17.98
CA LYS A 88 19.00 21.36 16.58
C LYS A 88 20.27 20.55 16.45
N LEU A 89 20.19 19.44 15.73
CA LEU A 89 21.36 18.63 15.44
C LEU A 89 22.20 19.32 14.35
N TRP A 90 23.52 19.17 14.43
CA TRP A 90 24.46 19.68 13.43
C TRP A 90 25.46 18.60 13.04
N THR A 91 26.14 18.75 11.90
CA THR A 91 27.13 17.77 11.45
C THR A 91 28.35 18.43 10.79
N GLU A 92 29.53 17.84 10.97
CA GLU A 92 30.78 18.19 10.28
C GLU A 92 30.90 17.53 8.91
N ASN A 93 29.97 16.62 8.58
CA ASN A 93 29.94 15.97 7.28
C ASN A 93 29.77 17.00 6.15
N ARG A 94 30.11 16.58 4.94
CA ARG A 94 29.87 17.36 3.72
C ARG A 94 28.38 17.74 3.60
N GLU A 95 28.11 18.79 2.84
CA GLU A 95 26.75 19.30 2.63
C GLU A 95 25.81 18.21 2.11
N GLY A 96 26.24 17.47 1.09
CA GLY A 96 25.50 16.36 0.50
C GLY A 96 24.91 16.73 -0.85
N GLU A 97 24.16 15.81 -1.46
CA GLU A 97 23.31 16.16 -2.61
C GLU A 97 21.89 16.46 -2.10
N PRO A 98 21.10 17.23 -2.87
CA PRO A 98 19.71 17.50 -2.55
C PRO A 98 18.91 16.22 -2.36
N VAL A 99 17.90 16.28 -1.48
CA VAL A 99 16.89 15.23 -1.36
C VAL A 99 16.11 15.19 -2.66
N VAL A 100 15.90 14.01 -3.24
CA VAL A 100 15.19 13.89 -4.52
C VAL A 100 13.76 13.42 -4.27
N LEU A 101 12.78 14.21 -4.68
CA LEU A 101 11.37 13.84 -4.65
C LEU A 101 10.91 13.39 -6.05
N THR A 102 10.44 12.16 -6.14
CA THR A 102 9.98 11.51 -7.37
C THR A 102 8.47 11.40 -7.37
N VAL A 103 7.82 11.96 -8.40
CA VAL A 103 6.38 11.80 -8.64
C VAL A 103 6.16 10.66 -9.62
N CYS A 104 5.31 9.71 -9.25
CA CYS A 104 4.94 8.54 -10.05
C CYS A 104 3.45 8.58 -10.41
N GLU A 105 3.08 8.05 -11.57
CA GLU A 105 1.68 7.89 -11.99
C GLU A 105 0.97 6.83 -11.15
N ASP A 106 1.61 5.67 -10.97
CA ASP A 106 1.12 4.54 -10.18
C ASP A 106 2.21 3.94 -9.27
N ASP A 107 1.81 3.01 -8.39
CA ASP A 107 2.68 2.28 -7.47
C ASP A 107 3.67 1.34 -8.17
N ARG A 108 3.34 0.90 -9.38
CA ARG A 108 4.22 0.09 -10.21
C ARG A 108 5.36 0.92 -10.80
N GLU A 109 5.06 2.11 -11.33
CA GLU A 109 6.05 3.08 -11.78
C GLU A 109 6.95 3.49 -10.61
N GLU A 110 6.39 3.67 -9.41
CA GLU A 110 7.19 3.90 -8.20
C GLU A 110 8.24 2.80 -7.99
N GLY A 111 7.84 1.53 -8.02
CA GLY A 111 8.76 0.40 -7.95
C GLY A 111 9.82 0.42 -9.05
N PHE A 112 9.43 0.63 -10.31
CA PHE A 112 10.38 0.67 -11.43
C PHE A 112 11.35 1.86 -11.36
N ARG A 113 10.90 3.03 -10.92
CA ARG A 113 11.78 4.21 -10.76
C ARG A 113 12.79 4.00 -9.64
N ILE A 114 12.41 3.31 -8.56
CA ILE A 114 13.33 2.94 -7.48
C ILE A 114 14.41 1.99 -8.00
N VAL A 115 14.02 0.91 -8.69
CA VAL A 115 14.96 -0.03 -9.32
C VAL A 115 15.94 0.69 -10.24
N ALA A 116 15.43 1.55 -11.13
CA ALA A 116 16.27 2.31 -12.06
C ALA A 116 17.25 3.24 -11.32
N ARG A 117 16.84 3.82 -10.18
CA ARG A 117 17.72 4.63 -9.34
C ARG A 117 18.77 3.81 -8.62
N VAL A 118 18.41 2.64 -8.08
CA VAL A 118 19.36 1.71 -7.44
C VAL A 118 20.45 1.33 -8.43
N GLU A 119 20.10 0.95 -9.65
CA GLU A 119 21.10 0.64 -10.69
C GLU A 119 21.96 1.85 -11.05
N ALA A 120 21.37 3.04 -11.19
CA ALA A 120 22.09 4.26 -11.53
C ALA A 120 23.09 4.67 -10.44
N GLU A 121 22.68 4.64 -9.18
CA GLU A 121 23.51 4.98 -8.02
C GLU A 121 24.60 3.92 -7.78
N SER A 122 24.28 2.63 -7.96
CA SER A 122 25.27 1.55 -7.88
C SER A 122 26.36 1.72 -8.93
N ARG A 123 26.01 2.05 -10.18
CA ARG A 123 26.98 2.30 -11.26
C ARG A 123 27.77 3.59 -11.05
N LYS A 124 27.12 4.68 -10.64
CA LYS A 124 27.74 6.01 -10.46
C LYS A 124 28.72 6.03 -9.29
N ASN A 125 28.31 5.48 -8.14
CA ASN A 125 29.05 5.59 -6.88
C ASN A 125 29.75 4.29 -6.45
N LYS A 126 29.68 3.23 -7.27
CA LYS A 126 30.26 1.91 -6.98
C LYS A 126 29.76 1.31 -5.66
N LEU A 127 28.46 1.49 -5.39
CA LEU A 127 27.80 0.97 -4.20
C LEU A 127 27.30 -0.46 -4.43
N ASP A 128 27.37 -1.27 -3.38
CA ASP A 128 26.83 -2.61 -3.34
C ASP A 128 25.31 -2.57 -3.07
N LEU A 129 24.57 -3.61 -3.46
CA LEU A 129 23.13 -3.68 -3.23
C LEU A 129 22.74 -3.63 -1.74
N LYS A 130 23.61 -4.12 -0.85
CA LYS A 130 23.43 -4.02 0.62
C LYS A 130 23.42 -2.58 1.15
N ASP A 131 23.95 -1.62 0.38
CA ASP A 131 24.04 -0.22 0.77
C ASP A 131 22.73 0.54 0.55
N PHE A 132 21.72 -0.12 -0.02
CA PHE A 132 20.42 0.44 -0.35
C PHE A 132 19.34 -0.14 0.56
N ALA A 133 18.49 0.75 1.09
CA ALA A 133 17.27 0.37 1.78
C ALA A 133 16.04 1.10 1.23
N VAL A 134 14.92 0.39 1.15
CA VAL A 134 13.60 0.91 0.77
C VAL A 134 12.68 0.81 1.98
N LEU A 135 12.22 1.97 2.44
CA LEU A 135 11.39 2.15 3.62
C LEU A 135 9.96 2.48 3.23
N TYR A 136 9.02 1.73 3.80
CA TYR A 136 7.58 1.92 3.60
C TYR A 136 6.83 1.96 4.94
N ARG A 137 5.58 2.44 4.93
CA ARG A 137 4.77 2.59 6.15
C ARG A 137 4.03 1.32 6.53
N THR A 138 3.49 0.58 5.56
CA THR A 138 2.77 -0.69 5.77
C THR A 138 3.40 -1.83 4.99
N ASN A 139 3.26 -3.05 5.50
CA ASN A 139 3.79 -4.24 4.83
C ASN A 139 3.08 -4.56 3.51
N ALA A 140 1.89 -4.02 3.25
CA ALA A 140 1.18 -4.20 1.98
C ALA A 140 1.94 -3.54 0.81
N GLN A 141 2.58 -2.38 1.05
CA GLN A 141 3.37 -1.66 0.05
C GLN A 141 4.57 -2.45 -0.48
N SER A 142 5.06 -3.45 0.27
CA SER A 142 6.22 -4.22 -0.17
C SER A 142 5.96 -4.98 -1.46
N ARG A 143 4.72 -5.34 -1.77
CA ARG A 143 4.36 -6.17 -2.93
C ARG A 143 4.81 -5.56 -4.27
N SER A 144 4.46 -4.30 -4.54
CA SER A 144 4.84 -3.65 -5.82
C SER A 144 6.36 -3.45 -5.94
N LEU A 145 7.03 -3.20 -4.82
CA LEU A 145 8.49 -3.05 -4.74
C LEU A 145 9.21 -4.39 -4.96
N GLU A 146 8.74 -5.46 -4.30
CA GLU A 146 9.22 -6.84 -4.47
C GLU A 146 9.09 -7.27 -5.94
N ASP A 147 7.94 -7.01 -6.56
CA ASP A 147 7.70 -7.34 -7.97
C ASP A 147 8.66 -6.58 -8.90
N ALA A 148 8.89 -5.28 -8.67
CA ALA A 148 9.82 -4.50 -9.47
C ALA A 148 11.26 -5.00 -9.36
N LEU A 149 11.75 -5.24 -8.13
CA LEU A 149 13.10 -5.74 -7.88
C LEU A 149 13.32 -7.12 -8.50
N ARG A 150 12.34 -8.03 -8.31
CA ARG A 150 12.40 -9.39 -8.84
C ARG A 150 12.39 -9.41 -10.37
N ARG A 151 11.51 -8.63 -11.02
CA ARG A 151 11.46 -8.51 -12.50
C ARG A 151 12.77 -8.00 -13.10
N SER A 152 13.50 -7.17 -12.36
CA SER A 152 14.80 -6.65 -12.77
C SER A 152 15.98 -7.52 -12.32
N GLY A 153 15.73 -8.69 -11.71
CA GLY A 153 16.77 -9.61 -11.25
C GLY A 153 17.63 -9.04 -10.12
N ILE A 154 17.13 -8.07 -9.37
CA ILE A 154 17.84 -7.47 -8.23
C ILE A 154 17.49 -8.26 -6.97
N PRO A 155 18.47 -8.86 -6.28
CA PRO A 155 18.23 -9.56 -5.02
C PRO A 155 17.80 -8.58 -3.93
N TYR A 156 16.84 -9.00 -3.11
CA TYR A 156 16.33 -8.20 -2.00
C TYR A 156 16.06 -9.04 -0.75
N ASN A 157 16.10 -8.40 0.40
CA ASN A 157 15.82 -9.02 1.70
C ASN A 157 14.77 -8.20 2.46
N ILE A 158 13.82 -8.86 3.10
CA ILE A 158 12.80 -8.20 3.93
C ILE A 158 13.18 -8.30 5.41
N VAL A 159 13.25 -7.16 6.10
CA VAL A 159 13.52 -7.10 7.55
C VAL A 159 12.23 -6.96 8.33
N GLY A 160 12.06 -7.80 9.36
CA GLY A 160 10.89 -7.73 10.25
C GLY A 160 9.59 -8.22 9.63
N GLY A 161 9.67 -8.95 8.51
CA GLY A 161 8.51 -9.50 7.81
C GLY A 161 8.88 -10.76 7.02
N VAL A 162 7.88 -11.33 6.35
CA VAL A 162 8.07 -12.38 5.35
C VAL A 162 7.66 -11.83 3.99
N GLU A 163 8.27 -12.36 2.93
CA GLU A 163 7.91 -12.08 1.53
C GLU A 163 6.41 -12.17 1.32
N PHE A 164 5.89 -11.28 0.48
CA PHE A 164 4.45 -11.09 0.33
C PHE A 164 3.70 -12.40 0.06
N TYR A 165 4.14 -13.18 -0.93
CA TYR A 165 3.54 -14.46 -1.29
C TYR A 165 3.82 -15.60 -0.30
N LYS A 166 4.74 -15.40 0.66
CA LYS A 166 5.03 -16.37 1.72
C LYS A 166 4.16 -16.15 2.98
N ARG A 167 3.45 -15.02 3.10
CA ARG A 167 2.54 -14.71 4.23
C ARG A 167 1.42 -15.73 4.38
N ARG A 168 0.98 -16.00 5.61
CA ARG A 168 0.03 -17.09 5.91
C ARG A 168 -1.30 -16.87 5.21
N GLU A 169 -1.89 -15.69 5.41
CA GLU A 169 -3.16 -15.25 4.83
C GLU A 169 -3.13 -15.22 3.30
N ILE A 170 -1.99 -14.84 2.70
CA ILE A 170 -1.81 -14.84 1.24
C ILE A 170 -1.78 -16.27 0.71
N LYS A 171 -1.01 -17.15 1.34
CA LYS A 171 -0.98 -18.58 0.97
C LYS A 171 -2.34 -19.25 1.14
N ASP A 172 -3.14 -18.84 2.13
CA ASP A 172 -4.48 -19.39 2.36
C ASP A 172 -5.42 -19.00 1.20
N VAL A 173 -5.45 -17.71 0.80
CA VAL A 173 -6.24 -17.25 -0.35
C VAL A 173 -5.72 -17.86 -1.66
N LEU A 174 -4.41 -17.93 -1.87
CA LEU A 174 -3.83 -18.59 -3.05
C LEU A 174 -4.18 -20.09 -3.11
N ALA A 175 -4.23 -20.78 -1.97
CA ALA A 175 -4.64 -22.18 -1.93
C ALA A 175 -6.12 -22.36 -2.30
N TYR A 176 -7.00 -21.42 -1.92
CA TYR A 176 -8.38 -21.38 -2.40
C TYR A 176 -8.45 -21.23 -3.92
N LEU A 177 -7.72 -20.27 -4.49
CA LEU A 177 -7.68 -20.04 -5.93
C LEU A 177 -7.09 -21.22 -6.69
N ARG A 178 -6.02 -21.85 -6.15
CA ARG A 178 -5.42 -23.07 -6.70
C ARG A 178 -6.38 -24.24 -6.70
N LEU A 179 -7.17 -24.43 -5.64
CA LEU A 179 -8.14 -25.52 -5.58
C LEU A 179 -9.28 -25.32 -6.61
N VAL A 180 -9.69 -24.07 -6.86
CA VAL A 180 -10.67 -23.73 -7.91
C VAL A 180 -10.11 -24.02 -9.31
N VAL A 181 -8.81 -23.79 -9.54
CA VAL A 181 -8.17 -24.09 -10.83
C VAL A 181 -7.88 -25.59 -10.98
N ASN A 182 -7.38 -26.23 -9.93
CA ASN A 182 -6.99 -27.62 -9.90
C ASN A 182 -7.58 -28.32 -8.65
N PRO A 183 -8.75 -28.96 -8.77
CA PRO A 183 -9.39 -29.69 -7.67
C PRO A 183 -8.56 -30.89 -7.15
N ARG A 184 -7.53 -31.31 -7.89
CA ARG A 184 -6.64 -32.42 -7.49
C ARG A 184 -5.46 -31.98 -6.62
N ASP A 185 -5.32 -30.69 -6.33
CA ASP A 185 -4.28 -30.19 -5.44
C ASP A 185 -4.58 -30.53 -3.96
N GLU A 186 -4.05 -31.67 -3.51
CA GLU A 186 -4.24 -32.17 -2.13
C GLU A 186 -3.61 -31.23 -1.09
N GLU A 187 -2.47 -30.62 -1.38
CA GLU A 187 -1.77 -29.73 -0.44
C GLU A 187 -2.56 -28.44 -0.19
N SER A 188 -3.06 -27.82 -1.26
CA SER A 188 -3.93 -26.63 -1.14
C SER A 188 -5.23 -26.97 -0.41
N LEU A 189 -5.84 -28.14 -0.68
CA LEU A 189 -7.04 -28.59 0.01
C LEU A 189 -6.80 -28.76 1.52
N LEU A 190 -5.75 -29.47 1.91
CA LEU A 190 -5.42 -29.73 3.31
C LEU A 190 -5.13 -28.43 4.09
N ARG A 191 -4.55 -27.43 3.43
CA ARG A 191 -4.28 -26.12 4.01
C ARG A 191 -5.56 -25.36 4.38
N ILE A 192 -6.56 -25.36 3.50
CA ILE A 192 -7.73 -24.47 3.59
C ILE A 192 -8.99 -25.15 4.13
N ILE A 193 -9.03 -26.48 4.21
CA ILE A 193 -10.24 -27.23 4.59
C ILE A 193 -10.83 -26.76 5.93
N ASN A 194 -9.98 -26.32 6.87
CA ASN A 194 -10.40 -25.82 8.19
C ASN A 194 -10.06 -24.33 8.44
N GLY A 195 -9.70 -23.56 7.41
CA GLY A 195 -9.52 -22.11 7.53
C GLY A 195 -10.49 -21.36 6.60
N PRO A 196 -11.43 -20.53 7.09
CA PRO A 196 -11.88 -20.30 8.47
C PRO A 196 -12.36 -21.57 9.19
N SER A 197 -12.47 -21.50 10.52
CA SER A 197 -12.75 -22.67 11.35
C SER A 197 -14.08 -23.36 10.99
N ARG A 198 -14.00 -24.61 10.50
CA ARG A 198 -15.17 -25.43 10.09
C ARG A 198 -15.41 -26.62 11.01
N SER A 199 -14.71 -26.67 12.14
CA SER A 199 -14.71 -27.82 13.07
C SER A 199 -14.26 -29.13 12.40
N ILE A 200 -13.33 -29.05 11.45
CA ILE A 200 -12.74 -30.20 10.77
C ILE A 200 -11.37 -30.46 11.41
N GLY A 201 -11.31 -31.45 12.29
CA GLY A 201 -10.08 -31.83 13.00
C GLY A 201 -9.18 -32.79 12.22
N ASP A 202 -7.93 -32.93 12.66
CA ASP A 202 -6.91 -33.77 12.03
C ASP A 202 -7.32 -35.27 11.92
N THR A 203 -8.08 -35.78 12.90
CA THR A 203 -8.61 -37.15 12.84
C THR A 203 -9.61 -37.35 11.70
N THR A 204 -10.40 -36.32 11.39
CA THR A 204 -11.34 -36.33 10.27
C THR A 204 -10.58 -36.31 8.94
N ILE A 205 -9.57 -35.45 8.85
CA ILE A 205 -8.71 -35.35 7.67
C ILE A 205 -8.03 -36.70 7.37
N ARG A 206 -7.49 -37.38 8.40
CA ARG A 206 -6.91 -38.73 8.24
C ARG A 206 -7.91 -39.77 7.73
N LYS A 207 -9.15 -39.73 8.22
CA LYS A 207 -10.23 -40.62 7.75
C LYS A 207 -10.57 -40.35 6.28
N LEU A 208 -10.71 -39.08 5.90
CA LEU A 208 -10.98 -38.66 4.52
C LEU A 208 -9.88 -39.12 3.56
N ARG A 209 -8.60 -38.93 3.92
CA ARG A 209 -7.46 -39.39 3.11
C ARG A 209 -7.44 -40.90 2.92
N ARG A 210 -7.74 -41.68 3.97
CA ARG A 210 -7.81 -43.14 3.88
C ARG A 210 -8.91 -43.57 2.91
N LEU A 211 -10.09 -42.98 3.05
CA LEU A 211 -11.25 -43.32 2.22
C LEU A 211 -11.04 -42.89 0.76
N ALA A 212 -10.45 -41.73 0.50
CA ALA A 212 -10.08 -41.31 -0.86
C ALA A 212 -9.14 -42.32 -1.54
N LYS A 213 -8.18 -42.89 -0.79
CA LYS A 213 -7.30 -43.96 -1.28
C LYS A 213 -8.05 -45.27 -1.54
N GLU A 214 -8.96 -45.66 -0.65
CA GLU A 214 -9.80 -46.87 -0.82
C GLU A 214 -10.69 -46.76 -2.07
N LEU A 215 -11.26 -45.59 -2.33
CA LEU A 215 -12.08 -45.30 -3.51
C LEU A 215 -11.28 -45.02 -4.79
N SER A 216 -9.94 -44.91 -4.71
CA SER A 216 -9.07 -44.51 -5.83
C SER A 216 -9.50 -43.20 -6.50
N GLN A 217 -9.98 -42.23 -5.71
CA GLN A 217 -10.46 -40.92 -6.15
C GLN A 217 -9.57 -39.80 -5.60
N SER A 218 -9.68 -38.60 -6.19
CA SER A 218 -9.02 -37.42 -5.61
C SER A 218 -9.63 -37.10 -4.24
N LEU A 219 -8.85 -36.50 -3.34
CA LEU A 219 -9.34 -36.14 -2.01
C LEU A 219 -10.55 -35.21 -2.08
N PHE A 220 -10.61 -34.33 -3.09
CA PHE A 220 -11.72 -33.41 -3.30
C PHE A 220 -12.99 -34.14 -3.74
N ASP A 221 -12.90 -35.04 -4.73
CA ASP A 221 -14.06 -35.81 -5.23
C ASP A 221 -14.62 -36.72 -4.12
N ALA A 222 -13.75 -37.27 -3.27
CA ALA A 222 -14.16 -38.09 -2.14
C ALA A 222 -15.00 -37.32 -1.11
N LEU A 223 -14.92 -35.98 -1.04
CA LEU A 223 -15.65 -35.17 -0.06
C LEU A 223 -17.18 -35.25 -0.22
N ASP A 224 -17.68 -35.53 -1.43
CA ASP A 224 -19.11 -35.63 -1.73
C ASP A 224 -19.61 -37.08 -1.76
N SER A 225 -18.73 -38.06 -1.51
CA SER A 225 -19.10 -39.47 -1.50
C SER A 225 -20.08 -39.82 -0.38
N ALA A 226 -21.01 -40.73 -0.68
CA ALA A 226 -21.97 -41.24 0.30
C ALA A 226 -21.26 -41.97 1.46
N GLU A 227 -20.11 -42.63 1.21
CA GLU A 227 -19.35 -43.28 2.26
C GLU A 227 -18.75 -42.28 3.26
N VAL A 228 -18.27 -41.11 2.82
CA VAL A 228 -17.79 -40.04 3.72
C VAL A 228 -18.92 -39.51 4.60
N MET A 229 -20.10 -39.33 4.02
CA MET A 229 -21.26 -38.80 4.74
C MET A 229 -21.76 -39.75 5.84
N ASN A 230 -21.62 -41.05 5.64
CA ASN A 230 -21.97 -42.07 6.63
C ASN A 230 -20.87 -42.29 7.69
N LEU A 231 -19.61 -42.02 7.36
CA LEU A 231 -18.46 -42.21 8.25
C LEU A 231 -18.30 -41.08 9.28
N LEU A 232 -18.74 -39.87 8.95
CA LEU A 232 -18.53 -38.67 9.76
C LEU A 232 -19.77 -38.29 10.59
N PRO A 233 -19.58 -37.68 11.78
CA PRO A 233 -20.71 -37.11 12.52
C PRO A 233 -21.46 -36.07 11.66
N SER A 234 -22.79 -36.01 11.78
CA SER A 234 -23.65 -35.20 10.91
C SER A 234 -23.23 -33.73 10.81
N ARG A 235 -22.72 -33.13 11.91
CA ARG A 235 -22.21 -31.75 11.92
C ARG A 235 -20.98 -31.57 11.02
N THR A 236 -20.02 -32.49 11.10
CA THR A 236 -18.78 -32.46 10.31
C THR A 236 -19.07 -32.82 8.86
N ALA A 237 -19.92 -33.82 8.61
CA ALA A 237 -20.38 -34.19 7.28
C ALA A 237 -21.03 -33.00 6.54
N ASN A 238 -21.93 -32.25 7.22
CA ASN A 238 -22.54 -31.05 6.65
C ASN A 238 -21.53 -29.91 6.41
N ALA A 239 -20.51 -29.76 7.28
CA ALA A 239 -19.44 -28.78 7.06
C ALA A 239 -18.61 -29.11 5.81
N VAL A 240 -18.24 -30.37 5.63
CA VAL A 240 -17.54 -30.87 4.45
C VAL A 240 -18.39 -30.69 3.19
N ARG A 241 -19.69 -31.03 3.23
CA ARG A 241 -20.61 -30.84 2.09
C ARG A 241 -20.69 -29.38 1.65
N ARG A 242 -20.83 -28.45 2.60
CA ARG A 242 -20.88 -27.02 2.31
C ARG A 242 -19.58 -26.52 1.69
N PHE A 243 -18.44 -26.99 2.17
CA PHE A 243 -17.14 -26.65 1.59
C PHE A 243 -17.00 -27.19 0.15
N HIS A 244 -17.35 -28.46 -0.09
CA HIS A 244 -17.34 -29.04 -1.43
C HIS A 244 -18.27 -28.28 -2.39
N GLY A 245 -19.49 -27.94 -1.94
CA GLY A 245 -20.45 -27.15 -2.72
C GLY A 245 -19.97 -25.74 -3.05
N LEU A 246 -19.32 -25.06 -2.09
CA LEU A 246 -18.70 -23.75 -2.29
C LEU A 246 -17.65 -23.82 -3.42
N ILE A 247 -16.67 -24.72 -3.31
CA ILE A 247 -15.61 -24.82 -4.31
C ILE A 247 -16.18 -25.23 -5.68
N THR A 248 -17.12 -26.17 -5.71
CA THR A 248 -17.79 -26.61 -6.95
C THR A 248 -18.53 -25.45 -7.64
N LYS A 249 -19.16 -24.55 -6.88
CA LYS A 249 -19.79 -23.33 -7.40
C LYS A 249 -18.75 -22.45 -8.10
N TYR A 250 -17.61 -22.18 -7.47
CA TYR A 250 -16.56 -21.34 -8.04
C TYR A 250 -15.80 -21.99 -9.21
N ILE A 251 -15.67 -23.31 -9.24
CA ILE A 251 -15.14 -24.05 -10.41
C ILE A 251 -16.01 -23.80 -11.65
N ARG A 252 -17.35 -23.75 -11.48
CA ARG A 252 -18.28 -23.47 -12.61
C ARG A 252 -18.23 -22.02 -13.05
N LEU A 253 -18.17 -21.08 -12.10
CA LEU A 253 -18.13 -19.63 -12.39
C LEU A 253 -16.82 -19.19 -13.05
N LYS A 254 -15.75 -19.99 -12.95
CA LYS A 254 -14.43 -19.69 -13.54
C LYS A 254 -14.46 -19.36 -15.02
N SER A 255 -15.37 -19.95 -15.79
CA SER A 255 -15.51 -19.69 -17.23
C SER A 255 -16.44 -18.52 -17.57
N GLU A 256 -17.21 -18.02 -16.60
CA GLU A 256 -18.27 -17.02 -16.82
C GLU A 256 -17.85 -15.62 -16.36
N VAL A 257 -16.90 -15.53 -15.42
CA VAL A 257 -16.55 -14.32 -14.69
C VAL A 257 -15.05 -14.06 -14.79
N SER A 258 -14.63 -12.79 -14.72
CA SER A 258 -13.21 -12.43 -14.71
C SER A 258 -12.48 -12.99 -13.48
N ALA A 259 -11.16 -13.21 -13.58
CA ALA A 259 -10.36 -13.74 -12.46
C ALA A 259 -10.42 -12.84 -11.21
N SER A 260 -10.43 -11.52 -11.40
CA SER A 260 -10.55 -10.52 -10.33
C SER A 260 -11.89 -10.58 -9.60
N GLU A 261 -13.00 -10.59 -10.35
CA GLU A 261 -14.34 -10.68 -9.77
C GLU A 261 -14.57 -12.02 -9.06
N LEU A 262 -14.10 -13.12 -9.66
CA LEU A 262 -14.17 -14.44 -9.07
C LEU A 262 -13.42 -14.50 -7.73
N ALA A 263 -12.20 -13.98 -7.68
CA ALA A 263 -11.40 -13.97 -6.46
C ALA A 263 -12.02 -13.12 -5.36
N ARG A 264 -12.56 -11.94 -5.69
CA ARG A 264 -13.27 -11.09 -4.71
C ARG A 264 -14.50 -11.79 -4.15
N ALA A 265 -15.36 -12.30 -5.03
CA ALA A 265 -16.55 -13.03 -4.62
C ALA A 265 -16.21 -14.21 -3.71
N LEU A 266 -15.17 -14.98 -4.07
CA LEU A 266 -14.70 -16.11 -3.27
C LEU A 266 -14.23 -15.67 -1.88
N VAL A 267 -13.36 -14.66 -1.80
CA VAL A 267 -12.83 -14.14 -0.52
C VAL A 267 -13.95 -13.59 0.37
N ASP A 268 -14.91 -12.89 -0.22
CA ASP A 268 -16.08 -12.34 0.49
C ASP A 268 -17.00 -13.46 1.01
N GLU A 269 -17.31 -14.48 0.20
CA GLU A 269 -18.18 -15.60 0.59
C GLU A 269 -17.53 -16.53 1.63
N ILE A 270 -16.20 -16.71 1.59
CA ILE A 270 -15.48 -17.46 2.64
C ILE A 270 -15.51 -16.68 3.96
N GLY A 271 -15.60 -15.35 3.92
CA GLY A 271 -15.72 -14.50 5.10
C GLY A 271 -14.40 -14.18 5.81
N ILE A 272 -13.25 -14.42 5.17
CA ILE A 272 -11.91 -14.17 5.76
C ILE A 272 -11.75 -12.68 6.13
N LEU A 273 -12.18 -11.78 5.27
CA LEU A 273 -12.09 -10.34 5.53
C LEU A 273 -12.99 -9.90 6.71
N ASN A 274 -14.14 -10.55 6.89
CA ASN A 274 -15.06 -10.28 7.99
C ASN A 274 -14.51 -10.80 9.33
N GLU A 275 -13.83 -11.95 9.32
CA GLU A 275 -13.13 -12.50 10.50
C GLU A 275 -12.09 -11.49 11.01
N PHE A 276 -11.20 -11.01 10.12
CA PHE A 276 -10.20 -10.01 10.48
C PHE A 276 -10.80 -8.68 10.93
N LYS A 277 -11.92 -8.27 10.33
CA LYS A 277 -12.65 -7.06 10.74
C LYS A 277 -13.25 -7.20 12.14
N SER A 278 -13.70 -8.39 12.51
CA SER A 278 -14.31 -8.65 13.82
C SER A 278 -13.29 -8.72 14.97
N GLU A 279 -12.08 -9.21 14.70
CA GLU A 279 -10.98 -9.24 15.69
C GLU A 279 -10.49 -7.83 16.05
N ASN A 280 -10.50 -6.91 15.09
CA ASN A 280 -10.14 -5.50 15.24
C ASN A 280 -8.81 -5.23 15.98
N THR A 281 -7.84 -6.14 15.83
CA THR A 281 -6.47 -5.95 16.33
C THR A 281 -5.58 -5.37 15.22
N GLN A 282 -4.46 -4.74 15.58
CA GLN A 282 -3.49 -4.22 14.61
C GLN A 282 -2.95 -5.31 13.68
N GLU A 283 -2.76 -6.53 14.20
CA GLU A 283 -2.32 -7.67 13.41
C GLU A 283 -3.41 -8.12 12.42
N SER A 284 -4.67 -8.17 12.86
CA SER A 284 -5.82 -8.53 12.00
C SER A 284 -6.03 -7.51 10.88
N LEU A 285 -5.86 -6.21 11.19
CA LEU A 285 -5.91 -5.14 10.19
C LEU A 285 -4.80 -5.29 9.14
N ALA A 286 -3.56 -5.57 9.57
CA ALA A 286 -2.46 -5.81 8.64
C ALA A 286 -2.69 -7.04 7.74
N ARG A 287 -3.23 -8.14 8.29
CA ARG A 287 -3.61 -9.33 7.49
C ARG A 287 -4.70 -9.00 6.47
N ARG A 288 -5.67 -8.16 6.86
CA ARG A 288 -6.74 -7.68 5.96
C ARG A 288 -6.17 -6.86 4.80
N GLU A 289 -5.25 -5.95 5.08
CA GLU A 289 -4.55 -5.15 4.07
C GLU A 289 -3.78 -6.04 3.10
N ASN A 290 -3.07 -7.07 3.60
CA ASN A 290 -2.35 -8.02 2.75
C ASN A 290 -3.29 -8.74 1.77
N VAL A 291 -4.44 -9.24 2.24
CA VAL A 291 -5.41 -9.91 1.36
C VAL A 291 -5.99 -8.93 0.33
N GLN A 292 -6.23 -7.68 0.71
CA GLN A 292 -6.72 -6.65 -0.20
C GLN A 292 -5.67 -6.26 -1.25
N GLU A 293 -4.41 -6.27 -0.89
CA GLU A 293 -3.28 -6.09 -1.81
C GLU A 293 -3.23 -7.22 -2.84
N LEU A 294 -3.46 -8.47 -2.42
CA LEU A 294 -3.54 -9.61 -3.35
C LEU A 294 -4.70 -9.47 -4.35
N LEU A 295 -5.87 -9.03 -3.88
CA LEU A 295 -7.01 -8.76 -4.76
C LEU A 295 -6.75 -7.60 -5.71
N SER A 296 -5.98 -6.60 -5.25
CA SER A 296 -5.54 -5.48 -6.08
C SER A 296 -4.57 -5.95 -7.17
N ALA A 297 -3.63 -6.84 -6.83
CA ALA A 297 -2.73 -7.51 -7.78
C ALA A 297 -3.47 -8.29 -8.87
N LEU A 298 -4.51 -9.04 -8.48
CA LEU A 298 -5.38 -9.77 -9.41
C LEU A 298 -6.15 -8.83 -10.36
N SER A 299 -6.59 -7.69 -9.85
CA SER A 299 -7.30 -6.68 -10.62
C SER A 299 -6.38 -6.04 -11.65
N GLU A 300 -5.20 -5.60 -11.20
CA GLU A 300 -4.13 -5.06 -12.03
C GLU A 300 -3.72 -6.05 -13.14
N PHE A 301 -3.53 -7.34 -12.79
CA PHE A 301 -3.20 -8.37 -13.76
C PHE A 301 -4.28 -8.54 -14.83
N SER A 302 -5.55 -8.55 -14.42
CA SER A 302 -6.71 -8.69 -15.31
C SER A 302 -6.84 -7.50 -16.27
N ASP A 303 -6.53 -6.29 -15.79
CA ASP A 303 -6.56 -5.06 -16.60
C ASP A 303 -5.43 -5.05 -17.66
N LEU A 304 -4.23 -5.54 -17.31
CA LEU A 304 -3.07 -5.57 -18.19
C LEU A 304 -3.14 -6.70 -19.23
N HIS A 305 -3.70 -7.85 -18.86
CA HIS A 305 -3.75 -9.04 -19.70
C HIS A 305 -5.20 -9.40 -20.05
N SER A 306 -5.80 -8.59 -20.92
CA SER A 306 -7.14 -8.86 -21.44
C SER A 306 -7.25 -10.29 -22.02
N GLY A 307 -8.08 -11.12 -21.41
CA GLY A 307 -8.28 -12.53 -21.78
C GLY A 307 -7.45 -13.56 -21.01
N ALA A 308 -6.55 -13.13 -20.12
CA ALA A 308 -5.84 -14.04 -19.23
C ALA A 308 -6.76 -14.55 -18.10
N GLY A 309 -6.68 -15.84 -17.82
CA GLY A 309 -7.48 -16.50 -16.80
C GLY A 309 -6.80 -16.49 -15.42
N LEU A 310 -7.52 -17.03 -14.42
CA LEU A 310 -6.96 -17.27 -13.09
C LEU A 310 -5.72 -18.19 -13.13
N GLU A 311 -5.66 -19.07 -14.13
CA GLU A 311 -4.55 -20.00 -14.35
C GLU A 311 -3.25 -19.26 -14.66
N ASP A 312 -3.32 -18.24 -15.52
CA ASP A 312 -2.17 -17.43 -15.93
C ASP A 312 -1.64 -16.61 -14.77
N PHE A 313 -2.53 -16.02 -13.96
CA PHE A 313 -2.13 -15.31 -12.74
C PHE A 313 -1.42 -16.25 -11.76
N LEU A 314 -1.98 -17.44 -11.52
CA LEU A 314 -1.37 -18.41 -10.61
C LEU A 314 -0.02 -18.93 -11.16
N ALA A 315 0.12 -19.04 -12.48
CA ALA A 315 1.39 -19.37 -13.12
C ALA A 315 2.43 -18.26 -12.91
N GLU A 316 2.04 -16.99 -13.10
CA GLU A 316 2.92 -15.84 -12.83
C GLU A 316 3.36 -15.82 -11.36
N VAL A 317 2.43 -15.96 -10.41
CA VAL A 317 2.75 -16.02 -8.97
C VAL A 317 3.66 -17.19 -8.62
N SER A 318 3.50 -18.34 -9.29
CA SER A 318 4.34 -19.52 -9.04
C SER A 318 5.75 -19.34 -9.61
N LEU A 319 5.89 -18.80 -10.82
CA LEU A 319 7.18 -18.42 -11.41
C LEU A 319 7.91 -17.39 -10.52
N VAL A 320 7.15 -16.47 -9.93
CA VAL A 320 7.63 -15.47 -8.99
C VAL A 320 8.16 -16.10 -7.69
N SER A 321 7.61 -17.23 -7.25
CA SER A 321 7.99 -17.91 -5.99
C SER A 321 9.21 -18.83 -6.10
N ASP A 322 9.47 -19.42 -7.28
CA ASP A 322 10.55 -20.41 -7.46
C ASP A 322 11.94 -19.78 -7.61
N VAL A 323 12.02 -18.52 -8.04
CA VAL A 323 13.27 -17.74 -8.12
C VAL A 323 13.84 -17.41 -6.73
N ASP A 324 13.00 -17.49 -5.68
CA ASP A 324 13.30 -17.07 -4.31
C ASP A 324 13.96 -18.18 -3.46
N THR A 325 14.51 -19.23 -4.08
CA THR A 325 15.31 -20.30 -3.41
C THR A 325 16.82 -20.13 -3.60
N ALA A 326 17.25 -19.16 -4.40
CA ALA A 326 18.65 -18.77 -4.44
C ALA A 326 19.01 -18.06 -3.14
N ASP A 327 19.97 -18.61 -2.40
CA ASP A 327 20.53 -18.03 -1.17
C ASP A 327 21.16 -16.67 -1.52
N PHE A 328 20.36 -15.60 -1.44
CA PHE A 328 20.76 -14.23 -1.76
C PHE A 328 21.67 -13.70 -0.65
N GLY A 329 22.88 -14.24 -0.61
CA GLY A 329 23.89 -13.94 0.39
C GLY A 329 24.27 -12.46 0.36
N ARG A 330 24.27 -11.83 1.54
CA ARG A 330 24.94 -10.57 1.98
C ARG A 330 24.85 -9.30 1.10
N ASN A 331 24.51 -9.35 -0.18
CA ASN A 331 24.50 -8.25 -1.13
C ASN A 331 23.14 -8.14 -1.83
N ALA A 332 22.17 -7.60 -1.12
CA ALA A 332 20.79 -7.48 -1.54
C ALA A 332 20.19 -6.17 -1.04
N VAL A 333 19.24 -5.60 -1.78
CA VAL A 333 18.52 -4.39 -1.37
C VAL A 333 17.65 -4.71 -0.16
N THR A 334 17.68 -3.86 0.86
CA THR A 334 16.92 -4.12 2.10
C THR A 334 15.54 -3.45 2.06
N LEU A 335 14.48 -4.24 2.17
CA LEU A 335 13.10 -3.78 2.25
C LEU A 335 12.61 -3.87 3.70
N MET A 336 12.06 -2.79 4.25
CA MET A 336 11.56 -2.81 5.62
C MET A 336 10.55 -1.70 5.89
N THR A 337 9.79 -1.85 6.98
CA THR A 337 8.96 -0.75 7.46
C THR A 337 9.80 0.34 8.11
N LEU A 338 9.30 1.58 8.12
CA LEU A 338 9.93 2.70 8.85
C LEU A 338 10.20 2.36 10.32
N HIS A 339 9.31 1.59 10.97
CA HIS A 339 9.50 1.13 12.35
C HIS A 339 10.68 0.16 12.50
N ALA A 340 10.85 -0.76 11.55
CA ALA A 340 11.94 -1.72 11.56
C ALA A 340 13.30 -1.08 11.25
N ALA A 341 13.31 0.11 10.66
CA ALA A 341 14.53 0.85 10.34
C ALA A 341 15.19 1.51 11.57
N LYS A 342 14.50 1.57 12.72
CA LYS A 342 15.05 2.17 13.93
C LYS A 342 16.34 1.46 14.35
N GLY A 343 17.39 2.25 14.60
CA GLY A 343 18.71 1.75 14.97
C GLY A 343 19.58 1.27 13.79
N LEU A 344 19.04 1.21 12.58
CA LEU A 344 19.79 0.91 11.36
C LEU A 344 20.23 2.20 10.65
N GLU A 345 21.12 2.05 9.67
CA GLU A 345 21.64 3.14 8.86
C GLU A 345 22.17 2.62 7.52
N PHE A 346 21.93 3.37 6.45
CA PHE A 346 22.29 2.97 5.08
C PHE A 346 22.87 4.16 4.30
N PRO A 347 23.85 3.92 3.41
CA PRO A 347 24.35 4.95 2.49
C PRO A 347 23.24 5.63 1.67
N VAL A 348 22.30 4.83 1.15
CA VAL A 348 21.20 5.30 0.30
C VAL A 348 19.87 4.77 0.80
N ILE A 349 18.91 5.68 0.98
CA ILE A 349 17.54 5.33 1.42
C ILE A 349 16.50 5.87 0.46
N PHE A 350 15.49 5.03 0.22
CA PHE A 350 14.25 5.36 -0.44
C PHE A 350 13.12 5.35 0.59
N ILE A 351 12.31 6.40 0.65
CA ILE A 351 11.06 6.42 1.44
C ILE A 351 9.90 6.55 0.47
N THR A 352 9.01 5.55 0.46
CA THR A 352 7.99 5.37 -0.58
C THR A 352 6.57 5.54 -0.05
N GLY A 353 5.64 5.87 -0.95
CA GLY A 353 4.22 6.03 -0.60
C GLY A 353 3.95 7.19 0.36
N LEU A 354 4.59 8.33 0.12
CA LEU A 354 4.33 9.59 0.83
C LEU A 354 3.00 10.21 0.36
N GLU A 355 1.91 9.55 0.75
CA GLU A 355 0.53 9.86 0.34
C GLU A 355 -0.37 9.98 1.56
N GLU A 356 -1.37 10.86 1.53
CA GLU A 356 -2.39 10.95 2.58
C GLU A 356 -3.18 9.64 2.68
N GLY A 357 -3.38 9.17 3.92
CA GLY A 357 -4.01 7.89 4.22
C GLY A 357 -3.12 6.67 3.91
N LEU A 358 -1.84 6.88 3.64
CA LEU A 358 -0.81 5.83 3.57
C LEU A 358 0.39 6.21 4.43
N PHE A 359 0.95 7.40 4.22
CA PHE A 359 1.93 8.01 5.09
C PHE A 359 1.79 9.55 5.09
N PRO A 360 1.05 10.14 6.06
CA PRO A 360 0.55 9.51 7.28
C PRO A 360 -0.55 8.47 7.03
N LEU A 361 -0.58 7.41 7.83
CA LEU A 361 -1.54 6.29 7.71
C LEU A 361 -3.02 6.69 7.85
N SER A 362 -3.27 7.90 8.37
CA SER A 362 -4.56 8.25 8.96
C SER A 362 -5.10 9.56 8.42
N ASN A 363 -6.42 9.63 8.34
CA ASN A 363 -7.16 10.74 7.74
C ASN A 363 -7.14 11.97 8.67
N SER A 364 -7.52 13.13 8.13
CA SER A 364 -7.58 14.47 8.75
C SER A 364 -8.31 14.63 10.10
N SER A 365 -8.81 13.55 10.72
CA SER A 365 -9.59 13.53 11.98
C SER A 365 -8.80 13.03 13.20
N MET A 366 -7.50 12.72 13.05
CA MET A 366 -6.69 12.24 14.17
C MET A 366 -6.39 13.30 15.22
N GLU A 367 -6.21 12.81 16.45
CA GLU A 367 -5.68 13.60 17.56
C GLU A 367 -4.28 14.11 17.19
N THR A 368 -3.94 15.30 17.70
CA THR A 368 -2.66 15.95 17.41
C THR A 368 -1.46 15.06 17.77
N GLU A 369 -1.58 14.20 18.77
CA GLU A 369 -0.52 13.29 19.22
C GLU A 369 -0.15 12.21 18.20
N ASP A 370 -1.15 11.58 17.55
CA ASP A 370 -0.90 10.55 16.52
C ASP A 370 -0.17 11.13 15.30
N MET A 371 -0.49 12.38 14.95
CA MET A 371 0.16 13.08 13.86
C MET A 371 1.61 13.43 14.19
N GLU A 372 1.89 13.83 15.44
CA GLU A 372 3.26 14.05 15.89
C GLU A 372 4.08 12.75 15.87
N GLU A 373 3.46 11.60 16.12
CA GLU A 373 4.12 10.30 16.01
C GLU A 373 4.44 9.93 14.56
N GLU A 374 3.50 10.11 13.63
CA GLU A 374 3.78 9.87 12.21
C GLU A 374 4.90 10.80 11.69
N ARG A 375 5.00 12.04 12.21
CA ARG A 375 6.17 12.92 11.94
C ARG A 375 7.47 12.39 12.53
N ARG A 376 7.45 11.89 13.77
CA ARG A 376 8.63 11.23 14.39
C ARG A 376 9.06 10.02 13.56
N LEU A 377 8.11 9.26 13.05
CA LEU A 377 8.38 8.12 12.17
C LEU A 377 9.04 8.57 10.86
N PHE A 378 8.57 9.66 10.25
CA PHE A 378 9.21 10.22 9.05
C PHE A 378 10.62 10.72 9.33
N TYR A 379 10.79 11.48 10.43
CA TYR A 379 12.09 11.95 10.90
C TYR A 379 13.08 10.80 11.13
N VAL A 380 12.64 9.71 11.79
CA VAL A 380 13.47 8.51 11.97
C VAL A 380 13.89 7.95 10.62
N GLY A 381 12.95 7.77 9.69
CA GLY A 381 13.22 7.29 8.34
C GLY A 381 14.26 8.11 7.58
N MET A 382 14.11 9.44 7.58
CA MET A 382 15.05 10.36 6.91
C MET A 382 16.46 10.27 7.53
N THR A 383 16.54 10.23 8.87
CA THR A 383 17.81 10.17 9.61
C THR A 383 18.48 8.79 9.60
N ARG A 384 17.90 7.80 8.91
CA ARG A 384 18.58 6.53 8.61
C ARG A 384 19.54 6.68 7.42
N ALA A 385 19.35 7.71 6.57
CA ALA A 385 20.14 7.92 5.38
C ALA A 385 21.48 8.60 5.72
N MET A 386 22.59 8.04 5.26
CA MET A 386 23.91 8.65 5.45
C MET A 386 24.22 9.69 4.36
N SER A 387 23.99 9.34 3.08
CA SER A 387 24.51 10.15 1.96
C SER A 387 23.48 10.55 0.90
N ARG A 388 22.43 9.74 0.70
CA ARG A 388 21.37 9.99 -0.28
C ARG A 388 20.01 9.64 0.31
N LEU A 389 19.06 10.52 0.07
CA LEU A 389 17.66 10.32 0.42
C LEU A 389 16.79 10.56 -0.82
N TYR A 390 16.03 9.55 -1.18
CA TYR A 390 15.03 9.58 -2.23
C TYR A 390 13.65 9.43 -1.61
N LEU A 391 12.73 10.31 -2.00
CA LEU A 391 11.35 10.33 -1.56
C LEU A 391 10.46 10.07 -2.78
N SER A 392 9.38 9.31 -2.61
CA SER A 392 8.41 9.10 -3.70
C SER A 392 6.96 9.03 -3.23
N TYR A 393 6.07 9.43 -4.12
CA TYR A 393 4.63 9.24 -4.00
C TYR A 393 4.02 8.94 -5.37
N ALA A 394 2.93 8.17 -5.38
CA ALA A 394 2.15 7.87 -6.57
C ALA A 394 0.90 8.77 -6.65
N LEU A 395 0.47 9.12 -7.86
CA LEU A 395 -0.76 9.88 -8.11
C LEU A 395 -1.99 8.98 -8.05
N SER A 396 -1.82 7.68 -8.27
CA SER A 396 -2.87 6.68 -8.17
C SER A 396 -2.34 5.37 -7.61
N ARG A 397 -3.19 4.62 -6.91
CA ARG A 397 -2.90 3.25 -6.46
C ARG A 397 -4.15 2.39 -6.53
N TYR A 398 -3.96 1.10 -6.74
CA TYR A 398 -5.05 0.16 -6.50
C TYR A 398 -5.28 0.03 -5.00
N ARG A 399 -6.49 0.35 -4.54
CA ARG A 399 -6.95 0.09 -3.17
C ARG A 399 -8.24 -0.72 -3.27
N PHE A 400 -8.30 -1.85 -2.57
CA PHE A 400 -9.47 -2.75 -2.62
C PHE A 400 -9.84 -3.19 -4.06
N GLY A 401 -8.84 -3.36 -4.93
CA GLY A 401 -9.06 -3.72 -6.34
C GLY A 401 -9.71 -2.62 -7.19
N GLN A 402 -9.74 -1.38 -6.73
CA GLN A 402 -10.16 -0.22 -7.52
C GLN A 402 -9.03 0.80 -7.60
N LEU A 403 -8.87 1.40 -8.77
CA LEU A 403 -7.94 2.51 -8.95
C LEU A 403 -8.45 3.72 -8.16
N SER A 404 -7.66 4.16 -7.19
CA SER A 404 -7.94 5.33 -6.36
C SER A 404 -6.86 6.38 -6.59
N TYR A 405 -7.27 7.65 -6.68
CA TYR A 405 -6.33 8.76 -6.74
C TYR A 405 -5.77 9.04 -5.34
N SER A 406 -4.45 9.14 -5.27
CA SER A 406 -3.74 9.44 -4.03
C SER A 406 -3.46 10.94 -3.95
N VAL A 407 -3.59 11.48 -2.74
CA VAL A 407 -3.23 12.87 -2.44
C VAL A 407 -1.82 12.87 -1.86
N LYS A 408 -0.98 13.83 -2.27
CA LYS A 408 0.38 13.99 -1.73
C LYS A 408 0.34 14.13 -0.20
N SER A 409 1.31 13.53 0.50
CA SER A 409 1.44 13.67 1.95
C SER A 409 1.70 15.11 2.36
N ARG A 410 1.02 15.58 3.41
CA ARG A 410 1.28 16.87 4.05
C ARG A 410 2.73 17.03 4.53
N PHE A 411 3.42 15.94 4.86
CA PHE A 411 4.83 16.00 5.29
C PHE A 411 5.73 16.53 4.19
N LEU A 412 5.35 16.39 2.92
CA LEU A 412 6.10 16.98 1.81
C LEU A 412 5.99 18.50 1.78
N ASP A 413 4.87 19.08 2.24
CA ASP A 413 4.68 20.53 2.34
C ASP A 413 5.40 21.13 3.56
N GLU A 414 5.77 20.28 4.52
CA GLU A 414 6.57 20.65 5.69
C GLU A 414 8.09 20.63 5.41
N LEU A 415 8.51 20.06 4.27
CA LEU A 415 9.91 20.04 3.85
C LEU A 415 10.36 21.43 3.38
N ASP A 416 11.61 21.76 3.68
CA ASP A 416 12.26 22.90 3.06
C ASP A 416 12.58 22.58 1.59
N MET A 417 11.80 23.18 0.69
CA MET A 417 11.89 22.92 -0.75
C MET A 417 13.22 23.36 -1.37
N ASP A 418 13.99 24.25 -0.72
CA ASP A 418 15.32 24.64 -1.19
C ASP A 418 16.32 23.47 -1.09
N LEU A 419 16.03 22.47 -0.24
CA LEU A 419 16.83 21.26 -0.06
C LEU A 419 16.34 20.07 -0.92
N VAL A 420 15.23 20.26 -1.66
CA VAL A 420 14.55 19.19 -2.40
C VAL A 420 14.54 19.46 -3.89
N THR A 421 15.04 18.50 -4.67
CA THR A 421 14.91 18.50 -6.13
C THR A 421 13.73 17.62 -6.55
N VAL A 422 12.74 18.19 -7.23
CA VAL A 422 11.56 17.46 -7.71
C VAL A 422 11.79 16.93 -9.12
N GLU A 423 11.69 15.62 -9.28
CA GLU A 423 11.70 14.93 -10.56
C GLU A 423 10.29 14.44 -10.92
N ALA A 424 9.54 15.29 -11.62
CA ALA A 424 8.31 14.86 -12.27
C ALA A 424 8.64 13.87 -13.39
N GLY A 425 7.91 12.74 -13.44
CA GLY A 425 8.08 11.73 -14.50
C GLY A 425 8.02 12.40 -15.87
N THR A 426 9.16 12.49 -16.57
CA THR A 426 9.14 12.86 -17.97
C THR A 426 8.48 11.71 -18.72
N SER A 427 7.26 11.93 -19.19
CA SER A 427 6.61 11.12 -20.23
C SER A 427 7.44 11.20 -21.51
N ARG A 428 8.60 10.52 -21.55
CA ARG A 428 9.29 10.20 -22.79
C ARG A 428 8.60 8.96 -23.33
N ARG A 429 7.51 9.19 -24.07
CA ARG A 429 7.02 8.25 -25.09
C ARG A 429 8.21 7.89 -25.99
N ARG A 430 8.90 6.79 -25.68
CA ARG A 430 9.81 6.13 -26.62
C ARG A 430 8.91 5.50 -27.68
N ALA A 431 8.60 6.28 -28.71
CA ALA A 431 8.01 5.75 -29.93
C ALA A 431 9.02 4.76 -30.54
N THR A 432 8.72 3.47 -30.46
CA THR A 432 9.37 2.44 -31.26
C THR A 432 9.14 2.76 -32.74
N PRO A 433 10.18 2.86 -33.58
CA PRO A 433 10.00 3.20 -34.99
C PRO A 433 9.49 1.97 -35.74
N TYR A 434 8.18 1.88 -35.93
CA TYR A 434 7.60 0.98 -36.92
C TYR A 434 7.88 1.55 -38.32
N ARG A 435 8.80 0.91 -39.04
CA ARG A 435 9.06 1.15 -40.46
C ARG A 435 7.76 0.95 -41.25
N ARG A 436 7.23 2.03 -41.84
CA ARG A 436 6.41 1.93 -43.06
C ARG A 436 6.97 2.86 -44.13
N SER A 437 7.27 2.25 -45.27
CA SER A 437 7.60 2.93 -46.51
C SER A 437 6.38 3.69 -47.04
N SER A 438 6.56 4.95 -47.45
CA SER A 438 6.12 5.40 -48.78
C SER A 438 6.51 6.86 -49.03
N SER A 439 7.16 7.05 -50.18
CA SER A 439 7.05 8.19 -51.10
C SER A 439 7.30 9.61 -50.59
N ASN A 440 8.48 10.09 -50.97
CA ASN A 440 8.84 11.46 -51.32
C ASN A 440 7.69 12.32 -51.89
N LYS A 441 7.54 13.53 -51.36
CA LYS A 441 7.55 14.81 -52.10
C LYS A 441 7.68 15.96 -51.08
N GLY A 442 8.73 16.78 -51.24
CA GLY A 442 9.12 17.80 -50.27
C GLY A 442 8.44 19.15 -50.43
N VAL A 443 8.71 20.06 -49.48
CA VAL A 443 8.84 21.52 -49.62
C VAL A 443 9.69 22.04 -48.44
N GLU A 444 10.53 23.03 -48.73
CA GLU A 444 11.48 23.76 -47.87
C GLU A 444 10.84 24.78 -46.91
N GLY A 445 11.57 25.11 -45.83
CA GLY A 445 11.52 26.39 -45.10
C GLY A 445 10.29 26.64 -44.23
N SER A 446 10.29 27.41 -43.15
CA SER A 446 11.31 28.20 -42.48
C SER A 446 10.78 28.48 -41.06
N GLN A 447 11.64 28.97 -40.18
CA GLN A 447 11.38 29.24 -38.77
C GLN A 447 10.17 30.16 -38.52
N SER A 448 9.40 29.87 -37.46
CA SER A 448 8.75 30.93 -36.67
C SER A 448 8.54 30.50 -35.22
N VAL A 449 9.09 31.33 -34.35
CA VAL A 449 8.86 31.40 -32.90
C VAL A 449 7.42 31.84 -32.69
N PHE A 450 6.63 31.14 -31.89
CA PHE A 450 5.37 31.67 -31.38
C PHE A 450 5.10 31.23 -29.93
N THR A 451 4.94 32.26 -29.11
CA THR A 451 4.37 32.31 -27.77
C THR A 451 2.94 31.76 -27.75
N LEU A 452 2.61 30.89 -26.80
CA LEU A 452 1.24 30.40 -26.60
C LEU A 452 0.61 30.98 -25.33
N ARG A 453 -0.32 31.90 -25.59
CA ARG A 453 -1.34 32.44 -24.69
C ARG A 453 -2.67 31.85 -25.14
N GLY A 454 -3.40 31.19 -24.23
CA GLY A 454 -4.85 30.91 -24.31
C GLY A 454 -5.29 29.87 -25.36
N GLN A 455 -5.90 28.77 -24.89
CA GLN A 455 -6.70 27.89 -25.74
C GLN A 455 -8.08 27.66 -25.11
N THR A 456 -9.09 27.77 -25.97
CA THR A 456 -10.53 27.71 -25.71
C THR A 456 -11.13 26.38 -26.19
N ASP A 457 -12.01 25.80 -25.37
CA ASP A 457 -13.16 24.89 -25.55
C ASP A 457 -13.62 24.37 -26.95
N ARG A 458 -12.76 23.82 -27.82
CA ARG A 458 -13.27 23.21 -29.08
C ARG A 458 -12.73 21.85 -29.54
N ASP A 459 -11.98 21.10 -28.74
CA ASP A 459 -11.35 19.84 -29.19
C ASP A 459 -11.82 18.53 -28.50
N LEU A 460 -12.98 18.51 -27.83
CA LEU A 460 -13.46 17.29 -27.13
C LEU A 460 -14.57 16.49 -27.85
N GLN A 461 -14.87 16.79 -29.12
CA GLN A 461 -16.07 16.26 -29.78
C GLN A 461 -15.86 15.00 -30.64
N GLN A 462 -14.75 14.26 -30.46
CA GLN A 462 -14.42 13.12 -31.36
C GLN A 462 -14.11 11.79 -30.67
N TYR A 463 -14.53 11.57 -29.41
CA TYR A 463 -14.21 10.34 -28.66
C TYR A 463 -15.39 9.42 -28.30
N PHE A 464 -16.59 9.64 -28.82
CA PHE A 464 -17.74 8.76 -28.54
C PHE A 464 -18.28 8.12 -29.82
N SER A 465 -17.85 6.90 -30.09
CA SER A 465 -18.45 6.00 -31.09
C SER A 465 -18.25 4.56 -30.62
N ASP A 466 -19.06 4.10 -29.67
CA ASP A 466 -19.70 2.77 -29.72
C ASP A 466 -20.64 2.54 -28.50
N PRO A 467 -21.68 1.68 -28.64
CA PRO A 467 -22.88 1.70 -27.79
C PRO A 467 -22.78 0.83 -26.53
N ALA A 468 -23.40 1.28 -25.44
CA ALA A 468 -23.51 0.56 -24.17
C ALA A 468 -24.68 -0.45 -24.14
N PRO A 469 -24.56 -1.59 -23.41
CA PRO A 469 -25.63 -2.57 -23.24
C PRO A 469 -26.72 -2.10 -22.27
N LYS A 470 -27.96 -2.57 -22.50
CA LYS A 470 -29.17 -2.28 -21.73
C LYS A 470 -29.25 -3.11 -20.46
N TYR A 471 -29.68 -2.49 -19.35
CA TYR A 471 -30.24 -3.15 -18.16
C TYR A 471 -31.44 -2.38 -17.63
N GLU A 472 -32.41 -3.11 -17.08
CA GLU A 472 -33.78 -2.68 -16.72
C GLU A 472 -33.89 -1.99 -15.35
N ASP A 473 -34.98 -1.23 -15.22
CA ASP A 473 -35.39 -0.22 -14.23
C ASP A 473 -35.45 -0.66 -12.75
N GLU A 474 -35.04 0.25 -11.85
CA GLU A 474 -35.74 0.51 -10.58
C GLU A 474 -35.72 2.02 -10.25
N SER A 475 -36.92 2.57 -10.04
CA SER A 475 -37.25 4.00 -9.99
C SER A 475 -36.98 4.66 -8.63
N GLN A 476 -36.27 5.79 -8.66
CA GLN A 476 -36.20 6.76 -7.56
C GLN A 476 -36.32 8.20 -8.10
N ASP A 477 -37.11 9.03 -7.40
CA ASP A 477 -37.49 10.39 -7.81
C ASP A 477 -36.32 11.27 -8.28
N MET A 478 -36.42 11.73 -9.52
CA MET A 478 -35.36 12.39 -10.26
C MET A 478 -35.41 13.92 -10.09
N PHE A 479 -34.32 14.51 -9.60
CA PHE A 479 -34.18 15.97 -9.47
C PHE A 479 -34.07 16.64 -10.86
N THR A 480 -35.09 17.41 -11.26
CA THR A 480 -35.10 18.15 -12.53
C THR A 480 -34.52 19.57 -12.34
N GLY A 481 -33.19 19.69 -12.29
CA GLY A 481 -32.50 20.98 -12.31
C GLY A 481 -32.42 21.57 -13.72
N ARG A 482 -32.39 22.91 -13.86
CA ARG A 482 -32.11 23.62 -15.13
C ARG A 482 -30.70 24.20 -15.12
N VAL A 483 -30.05 24.29 -16.29
CA VAL A 483 -28.75 24.98 -16.44
C VAL A 483 -28.87 26.41 -15.90
N GLY A 484 -27.93 26.80 -15.04
CA GLY A 484 -27.88 28.09 -14.37
C GLY A 484 -28.49 28.13 -12.96
N ALA A 485 -29.19 27.08 -12.51
CA ALA A 485 -29.77 27.01 -11.16
C ALA A 485 -28.70 26.90 -10.06
N ARG A 486 -28.99 27.48 -8.89
CA ARG A 486 -28.19 27.31 -7.66
C ARG A 486 -28.60 26.02 -6.96
N VAL A 487 -27.61 25.25 -6.56
CA VAL A 487 -27.78 23.97 -5.88
C VAL A 487 -26.88 23.90 -4.66
N VAL A 488 -27.30 23.15 -3.65
CA VAL A 488 -26.49 22.87 -2.46
C VAL A 488 -26.22 21.37 -2.41
N HIS A 489 -24.94 21.02 -2.26
CA HIS A 489 -24.49 19.66 -2.07
C HIS A 489 -23.94 19.49 -0.65
N GLU A 490 -24.31 18.40 0.03
CA GLU A 490 -23.96 18.15 1.43
C GLU A 490 -22.43 18.17 1.69
N ALA A 491 -21.65 17.62 0.75
CA ALA A 491 -20.18 17.61 0.83
C ALA A 491 -19.47 18.82 0.19
N PHE A 492 -20.11 19.54 -0.74
CA PHE A 492 -19.43 20.53 -1.59
C PHE A 492 -19.98 21.96 -1.44
N GLY A 493 -21.03 22.15 -0.64
CA GLY A 493 -21.63 23.45 -0.37
C GLY A 493 -22.42 23.99 -1.57
N HIS A 494 -22.48 25.32 -1.69
CA HIS A 494 -23.22 26.01 -2.74
C HIS A 494 -22.51 25.91 -4.09
N GLY A 495 -23.27 25.63 -5.14
CA GLY A 495 -22.77 25.59 -6.50
C GLY A 495 -23.82 25.97 -7.54
N ARG A 496 -23.38 26.15 -8.79
CA ARG A 496 -24.22 26.52 -9.93
C ARG A 496 -24.09 25.53 -11.06
N ILE A 497 -25.21 25.07 -11.61
CA ILE A 497 -25.21 24.14 -12.75
C ILE A 497 -24.73 24.88 -14.01
N ILE A 498 -23.61 24.46 -14.59
CA ILE A 498 -23.04 25.02 -15.83
C ILE A 498 -23.57 24.29 -17.07
N ALA A 499 -23.72 22.98 -17.00
CA ALA A 499 -24.18 22.17 -18.13
C ALA A 499 -24.96 20.94 -17.63
N LEU A 500 -25.93 20.51 -18.43
CA LEU A 500 -26.67 19.27 -18.25
C LEU A 500 -26.53 18.44 -19.52
N ASP A 501 -26.20 17.17 -19.35
CA ASP A 501 -26.04 16.21 -20.44
C ASP A 501 -26.82 14.92 -20.12
N GLY A 502 -27.58 14.44 -21.09
CA GLY A 502 -28.51 13.31 -20.94
C GLY A 502 -29.90 13.68 -20.40
N GLU A 503 -30.86 12.78 -20.64
CA GLU A 503 -32.23 12.82 -20.11
C GLU A 503 -32.47 11.60 -19.21
N GLY A 504 -33.32 11.73 -18.21
CA GLY A 504 -33.71 10.61 -17.36
C GLY A 504 -32.66 10.21 -16.29
N GLU A 505 -32.64 8.93 -15.92
CA GLU A 505 -31.85 8.42 -14.78
C GLU A 505 -30.32 8.54 -14.94
N ASN A 506 -29.83 8.75 -16.16
CA ASN A 506 -28.41 8.90 -16.48
C ASN A 506 -27.99 10.36 -16.69
N ALA A 507 -28.86 11.33 -16.37
CA ALA A 507 -28.56 12.74 -16.53
C ALA A 507 -27.37 13.16 -15.66
N ARG A 508 -26.39 13.80 -16.30
CA ARG A 508 -25.16 14.32 -15.70
C ARG A 508 -25.23 15.84 -15.63
N ALA A 509 -24.82 16.40 -14.51
CA ALA A 509 -24.69 17.83 -14.31
C ALA A 509 -23.22 18.19 -14.09
N ILE A 510 -22.76 19.25 -14.77
CA ILE A 510 -21.52 19.94 -14.41
C ILE A 510 -21.93 21.06 -13.46
N VAL A 511 -21.47 21.00 -12.21
CA VAL A 511 -21.76 22.01 -11.19
C VAL A 511 -20.46 22.70 -10.79
N ASP A 512 -20.46 24.02 -10.83
CA ASP A 512 -19.37 24.84 -10.28
C ASP A 512 -19.64 25.10 -8.80
N PHE A 513 -18.88 24.48 -7.90
CA PHE A 513 -19.01 24.73 -6.48
C PHE A 513 -18.05 25.83 -6.04
N GLU A 514 -18.53 26.74 -5.21
CA GLU A 514 -17.73 27.88 -4.71
C GLU A 514 -16.51 27.41 -3.90
N SER A 515 -16.57 26.20 -3.31
CA SER A 515 -15.53 25.66 -2.42
C SER A 515 -14.51 24.73 -3.11
N VAL A 516 -14.92 23.97 -4.13
CA VAL A 516 -14.13 22.87 -4.72
C VAL A 516 -14.02 22.94 -6.25
N GLY A 517 -14.57 23.99 -6.86
CA GLY A 517 -14.59 24.19 -8.31
C GLY A 517 -15.51 23.23 -9.05
N ARG A 518 -15.27 23.03 -10.34
CA ARG A 518 -16.15 22.26 -11.23
C ARG A 518 -16.12 20.77 -10.92
N LYS A 519 -17.30 20.18 -10.73
CA LYS A 519 -17.50 18.75 -10.52
C LYS A 519 -18.52 18.20 -11.50
N HIS A 520 -18.26 16.98 -11.97
CA HIS A 520 -19.17 16.22 -12.82
C HIS A 520 -19.95 15.25 -11.93
N LEU A 521 -21.27 15.45 -11.85
CA LEU A 521 -22.14 14.71 -10.95
C LEU A 521 -23.23 13.99 -11.74
N LEU A 522 -23.48 12.72 -11.40
CA LEU A 522 -24.67 11.99 -11.86
C LEU A 522 -25.85 12.39 -10.97
N LEU A 523 -26.91 12.94 -11.55
CA LEU A 523 -28.03 13.51 -10.80
C LEU A 523 -28.70 12.52 -9.85
N LYS A 524 -28.71 11.22 -10.19
CA LYS A 524 -29.23 10.12 -9.35
C LYS A 524 -28.51 9.97 -8.00
N PHE A 525 -27.22 10.27 -7.94
CA PHE A 525 -26.37 10.08 -6.75
C PHE A 525 -25.88 11.39 -6.12
N ALA A 526 -26.17 12.52 -6.77
CA ALA A 526 -25.63 13.81 -6.38
C ALA A 526 -26.35 14.46 -5.19
N HIS A 527 -27.50 13.93 -4.76
CA HIS A 527 -28.31 14.45 -3.64
C HIS A 527 -28.41 15.99 -3.59
N LEU A 528 -28.53 16.63 -4.76
CA LEU A 528 -28.55 18.08 -4.88
C LEU A 528 -29.88 18.62 -4.36
N ARG A 529 -29.82 19.60 -3.45
CA ARG A 529 -31.00 20.35 -3.01
C ARG A 529 -31.06 21.67 -3.76
N ALA A 530 -32.25 22.14 -4.09
CA ALA A 530 -32.43 23.49 -4.62
C ALA A 530 -31.96 24.50 -3.57
N GLY A 531 -31.05 25.40 -3.99
CA GLY A 531 -30.39 26.38 -3.12
C GLY A 531 -30.92 27.79 -3.24
#